data_AF-A0A9N8PGI7-F1
#
_entry.id   AF-A0A9N8PGI7-F1
#
_cell.length_a   1.000
_cell.length_b   1.000
_cell.length_c   1.000
_cell.angle_alpha   90.00
_cell.angle_beta   90.00
_cell.angle_gamma   90.00
#
_symmetry.space_group_name_H-M   'P 1'
#
loop_
_entity.id
_entity.type
_entity.pdbx_description
1 polymer ?
#
loop_
_entity_poly.entity_id
_entity_poly.type
_entity_poly.pdbx_seq_one_letter_code
_entity_poly.pdbx_strand_id
1 'polypeptide(L)'
;MATPTLDQFLSEINRITLLKDSAQLSSYLVIEPPYAPSYNTIIHELRKVFPKGGADVDSTLEKKIIKAVKVIEGGDDPEVASWSAFSRFMVLYFGFLRDVDVGNLLETFGLLSEVLQ
;
A
#
# COMPACT_ATOMS: atom_id res chain seq x y z
N MET A 1 12.73 -12.19 -6.36
CA MET A 1 11.41 -12.09 -7.04
C MET A 1 11.14 -10.62 -7.30
N ALA A 2 10.72 -10.25 -8.51
CA ALA A 2 10.50 -8.84 -8.90
C ALA A 2 9.03 -8.44 -8.71
N THR A 3 8.78 -7.17 -8.36
CA THR A 3 7.44 -6.57 -8.22
C THR A 3 7.36 -5.30 -9.07
N PRO A 4 7.41 -5.43 -10.41
CA PRO A 4 7.55 -4.28 -11.31
C PRO A 4 6.39 -3.29 -11.21
N THR A 5 5.16 -3.77 -10.97
CA THR A 5 3.99 -2.90 -10.87
C THR A 5 3.99 -2.15 -9.55
N LEU A 6 4.34 -2.82 -8.45
CA LEU A 6 4.55 -2.17 -7.15
C LEU A 6 5.68 -1.13 -7.22
N ASP A 7 6.79 -1.44 -7.91
CA ASP A 7 7.93 -0.52 -8.05
C ASP A 7 7.54 0.74 -8.84
N GLN A 8 6.76 0.59 -9.92
CA GLN A 8 6.19 1.72 -10.66
C GLN A 8 5.21 2.53 -9.81
N PHE A 9 4.35 1.86 -9.04
CA PHE A 9 3.39 2.53 -8.17
C PHE A 9 4.07 3.36 -7.08
N LEU A 10 5.13 2.82 -6.46
CA LEU A 10 5.97 3.55 -5.50
C LEU A 10 6.68 4.73 -6.16
N SER A 11 7.20 4.57 -7.37
CA SER A 11 7.81 5.68 -8.12
C SER A 11 6.82 6.82 -8.39
N GLU A 12 5.55 6.51 -8.67
CA GLU A 12 4.53 7.52 -8.90
C GLU A 12 4.11 8.22 -7.60
N ILE A 13 3.98 7.48 -6.49
CA ILE A 13 3.79 8.08 -5.16
C ILE A 13 4.93 9.04 -4.83
N ASN A 14 6.17 8.65 -5.13
CA ASN A 14 7.34 9.50 -4.94
C ASN A 14 7.22 10.80 -5.76
N ARG A 15 6.80 10.70 -7.04
CA ARG A 15 6.57 11.87 -7.89
C ARG A 15 5.50 12.80 -7.31
N ILE A 16 4.37 12.26 -6.87
CA ILE A 16 3.26 13.03 -6.29
C ILE A 16 3.69 13.73 -4.98
N THR A 17 4.45 13.02 -4.15
CA THR A 17 4.95 13.51 -2.86
C THR A 17 5.96 14.64 -3.06
N LEU A 18 6.87 14.53 -4.03
CA LEU A 18 7.79 15.60 -4.42
C LEU A 18 7.06 16.85 -4.92
N LEU A 19 5.94 16.69 -5.62
CA LEU A 19 5.09 17.79 -6.06
C LEU A 19 4.23 18.39 -4.94
N LYS A 20 4.25 17.79 -3.73
CA LYS A 20 3.45 18.18 -2.57
C LYS A 20 1.94 18.24 -2.87
N ASP A 21 1.48 17.41 -3.81
CA ASP A 21 0.07 17.34 -4.21
C ASP A 21 -0.69 16.30 -3.37
N SER A 22 -1.20 16.74 -2.23
CA SER A 22 -1.96 15.90 -1.30
C SER A 22 -3.30 15.44 -1.86
N ALA A 23 -3.91 16.21 -2.74
CA ALA A 23 -5.17 15.85 -3.38
C ALA A 23 -4.96 14.70 -4.37
N GLN A 24 -3.90 14.79 -5.18
CA GLN A 24 -3.50 13.72 -6.08
C GLN A 24 -3.12 12.46 -5.29
N LEU A 25 -2.35 12.60 -4.20
CA LEU A 25 -1.96 11.46 -3.36
C LEU A 25 -3.17 10.74 -2.77
N SER A 26 -4.15 11.49 -2.25
CA SER A 26 -5.38 10.91 -1.70
C SER A 26 -6.21 10.19 -2.78
N SER A 27 -6.28 10.72 -4.00
CA SER A 27 -6.98 10.06 -5.11
C SER A 27 -6.24 8.82 -5.63
N TYR A 28 -4.92 8.80 -5.47
CA TYR A 28 -4.06 7.73 -5.93
C TYR A 28 -3.95 6.57 -4.93
N LEU A 29 -4.47 6.70 -3.71
CA LEU A 29 -4.47 5.66 -2.68
C LEU A 29 -5.89 5.08 -2.53
N VAL A 30 -6.28 4.22 -3.48
CA VAL A 30 -7.63 3.62 -3.49
C VAL A 30 -7.73 2.52 -2.43
N ILE A 31 -8.76 2.58 -1.58
CA ILE A 31 -9.02 1.60 -0.52
C ILE A 31 -10.25 0.74 -0.87
N GLU A 32 -11.23 1.29 -1.56
CA GLU A 32 -12.49 0.60 -1.88
C GLU A 32 -12.53 0.13 -3.34
N PRO A 33 -13.10 -1.06 -3.63
CA PRO A 33 -13.33 -1.50 -5.00
C PRO A 33 -14.42 -0.66 -5.70
N PRO A 34 -14.48 -0.64 -7.04
CA PRO A 34 -13.73 -1.49 -7.97
C PRO A 34 -12.28 -1.04 -8.19
N TYR A 35 -11.34 -1.96 -7.96
CA TYR A 35 -9.92 -1.72 -8.19
C TYR A 35 -9.59 -1.74 -9.68
N ALA A 36 -8.77 -0.78 -10.12
CA ALA A 36 -8.22 -0.81 -11.47
C ALA A 36 -7.34 -2.06 -11.69
N PRO A 37 -7.11 -2.50 -12.93
CA PRO A 37 -6.27 -3.66 -13.23
C PRO A 37 -4.86 -3.61 -12.61
N SER A 38 -4.28 -2.41 -12.51
CA SER A 38 -2.98 -2.18 -11.87
C SER A 38 -2.95 -2.60 -10.41
N TYR A 39 -4.01 -2.29 -9.65
CA TYR A 39 -4.16 -2.69 -8.25
C TYR A 39 -4.28 -4.20 -8.11
N ASN A 40 -5.03 -4.86 -8.98
CA ASN A 40 -5.11 -6.32 -8.99
C ASN A 40 -3.72 -6.93 -9.20
N THR A 41 -2.93 -6.41 -10.13
CA THR A 41 -1.54 -6.87 -10.33
C THR A 41 -0.67 -6.62 -9.10
N ILE A 42 -0.78 -5.45 -8.45
CA ILE A 42 -0.06 -5.15 -7.20
C ILE A 42 -0.44 -6.13 -6.10
N ILE A 43 -1.73 -6.43 -5.91
CA ILE A 43 -2.21 -7.40 -4.92
C ILE A 43 -1.62 -8.79 -5.19
N HIS A 44 -1.58 -9.24 -6.45
CA HIS A 44 -0.96 -10.51 -6.83
C HIS A 44 0.55 -10.52 -6.57
N GLU A 45 1.26 -9.44 -6.93
CA GLU A 45 2.69 -9.28 -6.65
C GLU A 45 2.97 -9.32 -5.15
N LEU A 46 2.17 -8.62 -4.34
CA LEU A 46 2.28 -8.59 -2.89
C LEU A 46 2.05 -9.97 -2.29
N ARG A 47 1.00 -10.70 -2.69
CA ARG A 47 0.73 -12.05 -2.18
C ARG A 47 1.81 -13.05 -2.56
N LYS A 48 2.38 -12.93 -3.78
CA LYS A 48 3.39 -13.84 -4.30
C LYS A 48 4.77 -13.61 -3.68
N VAL A 49 5.17 -12.35 -3.51
CA VAL A 49 6.51 -11.99 -3.02
C VAL A 49 6.52 -11.78 -1.51
N PHE A 50 5.41 -11.35 -0.95
CA PHE A 50 5.23 -11.04 0.47
C PHE A 50 4.04 -11.79 1.09
N PRO A 51 4.03 -13.13 1.13
CA PRO A 51 2.91 -13.90 1.69
C PRO A 51 2.67 -13.60 3.17
N LYS A 52 1.40 -13.63 3.59
CA LYS A 52 0.95 -13.40 4.97
C LYS A 52 1.52 -14.48 5.91
N GLY A 53 2.00 -14.07 7.09
CA GLY A 53 2.38 -14.98 8.18
C GLY A 53 3.86 -15.32 8.30
N GLY A 54 4.73 -14.74 7.47
CA GLY A 54 6.19 -14.84 7.65
C GLY A 54 6.74 -13.59 8.36
N ALA A 55 7.26 -13.74 9.59
CA ALA A 55 7.87 -12.62 10.32
C ALA A 55 9.00 -11.92 9.54
N ASP A 56 9.79 -12.69 8.79
CA ASP A 56 10.84 -12.17 7.90
C ASP A 56 10.28 -11.47 6.65
N VAL A 57 9.08 -11.84 6.23
CA VAL A 57 8.44 -11.38 4.99
C VAL A 57 7.82 -10.00 5.20
N ASP A 58 7.11 -9.81 6.31
CA ASP A 58 6.57 -8.50 6.69
C ASP A 58 7.71 -7.48 6.89
N SER A 59 8.80 -7.93 7.51
CA SER A 59 10.04 -7.14 7.66
C SER A 59 10.69 -6.79 6.32
N THR A 60 10.54 -7.64 5.30
CA THR A 60 11.10 -7.41 3.96
C THR A 60 10.24 -6.42 3.16
N LEU A 61 8.91 -6.51 3.26
CA LEU A 61 7.99 -5.53 2.70
C LEU A 61 8.26 -4.16 3.32
N GLU A 62 8.34 -4.07 4.64
CA GLU A 62 8.66 -2.84 5.36
C GLU A 62 9.97 -2.23 4.88
N LYS A 63 11.06 -3.00 4.83
CA LYS A 63 12.35 -2.52 4.30
C LYS A 63 12.25 -2.02 2.85
N LYS A 64 11.45 -2.67 2.01
CA LYS A 64 11.25 -2.26 0.62
C LYS A 64 10.51 -0.92 0.53
N ILE A 65 9.41 -0.77 1.27
CA ILE A 65 8.63 0.46 1.32
C ILE A 65 9.45 1.60 1.91
N ILE A 66 10.13 1.37 3.04
CA ILE A 66 11.02 2.35 3.65
C ILE A 66 12.11 2.76 2.68
N LYS A 67 12.75 1.82 1.98
CA LYS A 67 13.78 2.17 0.98
C LYS A 67 13.21 3.00 -0.16
N ALA A 68 12.05 2.65 -0.70
CA ALA A 68 11.43 3.37 -1.81
C ALA A 68 11.03 4.80 -1.42
N VAL A 69 10.48 4.98 -0.21
CA VAL A 69 10.12 6.29 0.33
C VAL A 69 11.37 7.08 0.74
N LYS A 70 12.42 6.42 1.27
CA LYS A 70 13.71 7.01 1.65
C LYS A 70 14.51 7.57 0.47
N VAL A 71 14.32 7.07 -0.75
CA VAL A 71 14.93 7.70 -1.95
C VAL A 71 14.48 9.16 -2.13
N ILE A 72 13.37 9.57 -1.49
CA ILE A 72 12.91 10.96 -1.43
C ILE A 72 13.68 11.79 -0.38
N GLU A 73 14.31 11.18 0.65
CA GLU A 73 15.11 11.83 1.72
C GLU A 73 16.45 12.39 1.19
N GLY A 74 16.42 13.31 0.25
CA GLY A 74 17.57 14.10 -0.18
C GLY A 74 17.86 15.32 0.71
N GLY A 75 17.57 15.29 2.01
CA GLY A 75 17.83 16.42 2.92
C GLY A 75 17.71 16.09 4.41
N ASP A 76 18.78 16.37 5.15
CA ASP A 76 18.86 16.30 6.63
C ASP A 76 18.04 17.44 7.26
N ASP A 77 16.80 17.17 7.74
CA ASP A 77 16.04 18.13 8.57
C ASP A 77 14.86 17.44 9.31
N PRO A 78 14.22 18.04 10.34
CA PRO A 78 13.28 17.42 11.29
C PRO A 78 11.97 16.87 10.69
N GLU A 79 11.83 16.88 9.36
CA GLU A 79 10.77 16.17 8.65
C GLU A 79 10.84 14.64 8.82
N VAL A 80 11.98 14.09 9.29
CA VAL A 80 12.20 12.66 9.54
C VAL A 80 11.06 12.01 10.34
N ALA A 81 10.50 12.70 11.34
CA ALA A 81 9.40 12.16 12.15
C ALA A 81 8.08 12.05 11.36
N SER A 82 7.73 13.03 10.54
CA SER A 82 6.50 13.02 9.73
C SER A 82 6.61 12.01 8.57
N TRP A 83 7.80 11.86 7.99
CA TRP A 83 8.08 10.86 6.96
C TRP A 83 8.19 9.43 7.53
N SER A 84 8.59 9.28 8.80
CA SER A 84 8.45 8.01 9.52
C SER A 84 6.98 7.58 9.68
N ALA A 85 6.06 8.55 9.83
CA ALA A 85 4.63 8.26 9.87
C ALA A 85 4.09 7.89 8.48
N PHE A 86 4.54 8.57 7.42
CA PHE A 86 4.14 8.26 6.05
C PHE A 86 4.62 6.87 5.60
N SER A 87 5.88 6.53 5.84
CA SER A 87 6.40 5.18 5.52
C SER A 87 5.66 4.08 6.27
N ARG A 88 5.35 4.27 7.56
CA ARG A 88 4.48 3.34 8.32
C ARG A 88 3.09 3.23 7.73
N PHE A 89 2.47 4.34 7.35
CA PHE A 89 1.18 4.34 6.68
C PHE A 89 1.23 3.54 5.37
N MET A 90 2.26 3.73 4.54
CA MET A 90 2.43 2.99 3.29
C MET A 90 2.59 1.49 3.53
N VAL A 91 3.31 1.07 4.58
CA VAL A 91 3.42 -0.35 4.96
C VAL A 91 2.05 -0.92 5.34
N LEU A 92 1.27 -0.20 6.15
CA LEU A 92 -0.10 -0.60 6.51
C LEU A 92 -1.01 -0.68 5.27
N TYR A 93 -0.89 0.27 4.35
CA TYR A 93 -1.67 0.31 3.12
C TYR A 93 -1.41 -0.90 2.22
N PHE A 94 -0.14 -1.25 1.97
CA PHE A 94 0.17 -2.44 1.17
C PHE A 94 -0.11 -3.74 1.93
N GLY A 95 -0.01 -3.74 3.26
CA GLY A 95 -0.50 -4.85 4.09
C GLY A 95 -2.00 -5.08 3.92
N PHE A 96 -2.79 -3.99 3.94
CA PHE A 96 -4.22 -4.03 3.64
C PHE A 96 -4.50 -4.55 2.23
N LEU A 97 -3.85 -4.01 1.19
CA LEU A 97 -4.03 -4.47 -0.19
C LEU A 97 -3.65 -5.95 -0.36
N ARG A 98 -2.61 -6.43 0.30
CA ARG A 98 -2.26 -7.86 0.29
C ARG A 98 -3.40 -8.70 0.87
N ASP A 99 -3.93 -8.26 2.01
CA ASP A 99 -4.88 -9.01 2.82
C ASP A 99 -6.35 -8.82 2.40
N VAL A 100 -6.65 -7.86 1.51
CA VAL A 100 -8.02 -7.57 1.05
C VAL A 100 -8.57 -8.73 0.21
N ASP A 101 -9.53 -9.46 0.76
CA ASP A 101 -10.25 -10.50 0.03
C ASP A 101 -11.52 -9.91 -0.58
N VAL A 102 -11.43 -9.48 -1.84
CA VAL A 102 -12.56 -8.94 -2.61
C VAL A 102 -13.68 -9.99 -2.78
N GLY A 103 -13.36 -11.30 -2.70
CA GLY A 103 -14.36 -12.37 -2.70
C GLY A 103 -15.16 -12.49 -1.41
N ASN A 104 -14.64 -11.95 -0.30
CA ASN A 104 -15.26 -11.98 1.03
C ASN A 104 -15.89 -10.61 1.43
N LEU A 105 -15.82 -9.59 0.56
CA LEU A 105 -16.58 -8.35 0.78
C LEU A 105 -18.10 -8.61 0.84
N LEU A 106 -18.56 -9.60 0.07
CA LEU A 106 -19.95 -10.02 -0.01
C LEU A 106 -20.40 -10.80 1.25
N GLU A 107 -19.52 -11.58 1.89
CA GLU A 107 -19.82 -12.23 3.17
C GLU A 107 -19.96 -11.18 4.29
N THR A 108 -19.11 -10.15 4.24
CA THR A 108 -19.16 -9.00 5.18
C THR A 108 -20.44 -8.17 4.99
N PHE A 109 -20.86 -7.93 3.74
CA PHE A 109 -22.16 -7.29 3.43
C PHE A 109 -23.36 -8.20 3.73
N GLY A 110 -23.21 -9.51 3.56
CA GLY A 110 -24.22 -10.51 3.89
C GLY A 110 -24.52 -10.55 5.39
N LEU A 111 -23.47 -10.57 6.22
CA LEU A 111 -23.59 -10.47 7.68
C LEU A 111 -24.24 -9.15 8.14
N LEU A 112 -23.95 -8.03 7.46
CA LEU A 112 -24.60 -6.75 7.73
C LEU A 112 -26.07 -6.72 7.30
N SER A 113 -26.43 -7.45 6.23
CA SER A 113 -27.82 -7.54 5.75
C SER A 113 -28.68 -8.44 6.63
N GLU A 114 -28.11 -9.50 7.21
CA GLU A 114 -28.81 -10.39 8.17
C GLU A 114 -29.12 -9.69 9.50
N VAL A 115 -28.33 -8.70 9.92
CA VAL A 115 -28.58 -7.89 11.13
C VAL A 115 -29.65 -6.81 10.91
N LEU A 116 -29.98 -6.51 9.64
CA LEU A 116 -31.00 -5.53 9.26
C LEU A 116 -32.39 -6.16 8.97
N GLN A 117 -32.54 -7.47 9.19
CA GLN A 117 -33.85 -8.15 9.24
C GLN A 117 -34.32 -8.34 10.68
#